data_AF-A0A7J9BFF2-F1
#
_entry.id   AF-A0A7J9BFF2-F1
#
_cell.length_a   1.000
_cell.length_b   1.000
_cell.length_c   1.000
_cell.angle_alpha   90.00
_cell.angle_beta   90.00
_cell.angle_gamma   90.00
#
_symmetry.space_group_name_H-M   'P 1'
#
loop_
_entity.id
_entity.type
_entity.pdbx_description
1 polymer ?
#
loop_
_entity_poly.entity_id
_entity_poly.type
_entity_poly.pdbx_seq_one_letter_code
_entity_poly.pdbx_strand_id
1 'polypeptide(L)'
;GFSIPKESQNKVAKFSFHGTPAELRHGDVVIAAITSCTNTSNPSVMLGAAVVAKKACELGLEVKPWIKTSLAPGSGVVTRYLQKSGLQKYLNQLGFHIVGYGCTTCIGNSGDIDESVASAISENDMVAAAVLSGNRNFEGRVHPLTRANYLASPPLVVAYSLAGTVDIDFEKEPIGKGKDGKEIFFRDICLLVVQSSVLPDMFKATYQAITKGNPMWNELSVPSCNLYAWDSTSTYIHKPPYFKDMTMSPPGPHGVKDAYCLLNFGDSITTDHVSPAGSIHKDSPAAKFLLEHGVDRRDFNSYGSRRGNDEVMARGTFANIRLVNKLLGGEVGPKTIHIPTREKLSVYDAAMRYNTAGQDTIILAGAEYGSGSSRDWAAKGPMMLGIKAVIAKSFEQIHRSNLVGMGIIPLCFKPGDDADTLGLTGHERYTINLPNRVSEITPGQDVTVATDTSKSFSCTVRFDTEVELAYFNHGGILQYVIRNLIGPKQ
;
A
#
# COMPACT_ATOMS: atom_id res chain seq x y z
N GLY A 1 -18.06 7.56 12.17
CA GLY A 1 -16.82 7.11 11.50
C GLY A 1 -17.10 6.21 10.32
N PHE A 2 -17.74 5.06 10.53
CA PHE A 2 -17.89 4.01 9.51
C PHE A 2 -19.29 3.94 8.86
N SER A 3 -20.13 4.96 9.06
CA SER A 3 -21.50 5.06 8.53
C SER A 3 -22.39 3.83 8.79
N ILE A 4 -22.21 3.19 9.96
CA ILE A 4 -23.03 2.04 10.38
C ILE A 4 -24.43 2.55 10.77
N PRO A 5 -25.52 2.01 10.20
CA PRO A 5 -26.89 2.36 10.56
C PRO A 5 -27.15 2.12 12.06
N LYS A 6 -27.95 2.98 12.71
CA LYS A 6 -28.16 2.94 14.17
C LYS A 6 -28.65 1.57 14.65
N GLU A 7 -29.56 0.98 13.91
CA GLU A 7 -30.13 -0.35 14.13
C GLU A 7 -29.11 -1.49 14.04
N SER A 8 -27.96 -1.26 13.37
CA SER A 8 -26.90 -2.26 13.20
C SER A 8 -25.73 -2.07 14.17
N GLN A 9 -25.67 -0.98 14.93
CA GLN A 9 -24.52 -0.68 15.79
C GLN A 9 -24.28 -1.71 16.90
N ASN A 10 -25.35 -2.34 17.40
CA ASN A 10 -25.28 -3.36 18.44
C ASN A 10 -25.32 -4.79 17.88
N LYS A 11 -25.07 -4.97 16.57
CA LYS A 11 -25.12 -6.28 15.92
C LYS A 11 -24.07 -7.22 16.51
N VAL A 12 -24.48 -8.46 16.77
CA VAL A 12 -23.62 -9.56 17.21
C VAL A 12 -23.67 -10.66 16.15
N ALA A 13 -22.55 -10.89 15.48
CA ALA A 13 -22.40 -12.01 14.57
C ALA A 13 -21.93 -13.24 15.34
N LYS A 14 -22.74 -14.30 15.37
CA LYS A 14 -22.38 -15.58 15.99
C LYS A 14 -21.70 -16.48 14.96
N PHE A 15 -20.62 -17.14 15.34
CA PHE A 15 -19.90 -18.07 14.49
C PHE A 15 -19.32 -19.23 15.31
N SER A 16 -18.86 -20.28 14.62
CA SER A 16 -18.18 -21.42 15.26
C SER A 16 -16.72 -21.41 14.86
N PHE A 17 -15.83 -21.17 15.82
CA PHE A 17 -14.39 -21.21 15.63
C PHE A 17 -13.88 -22.60 16.03
N HIS A 18 -13.57 -23.44 15.04
CA HIS A 18 -13.14 -24.83 15.23
C HIS A 18 -14.02 -25.63 16.23
N GLY A 19 -15.34 -25.45 16.16
CA GLY A 19 -16.31 -26.13 17.02
C GLY A 19 -16.64 -25.39 18.34
N THR A 20 -15.96 -24.28 18.62
CA THR A 20 -16.24 -23.44 19.80
C THR A 20 -17.14 -22.26 19.41
N PRO A 21 -18.30 -22.06 20.09
CA PRO A 21 -19.14 -20.89 19.86
C PRO A 21 -18.39 -19.59 20.14
N ALA A 22 -18.46 -18.66 19.21
CA ALA A 22 -17.84 -17.35 19.29
C ALA A 22 -18.79 -16.24 18.82
N GLU A 23 -18.52 -15.02 19.26
CA GLU A 23 -19.27 -13.82 18.89
C GLU A 23 -18.32 -12.75 18.38
N LEU A 24 -18.77 -12.00 17.37
CA LEU A 24 -18.08 -10.85 16.82
C LEU A 24 -18.99 -9.63 16.85
N ARG A 25 -18.49 -8.51 17.36
CA ARG A 25 -19.13 -7.19 17.39
C ARG A 25 -18.34 -6.18 16.54
N HIS A 26 -18.94 -5.03 16.27
CA HIS A 26 -18.22 -3.92 15.67
C HIS A 26 -17.10 -3.47 16.62
N GLY A 27 -15.90 -3.24 16.08
CA GLY A 27 -14.72 -2.87 16.89
C GLY A 27 -13.94 -4.06 17.46
N ASP A 28 -14.42 -5.29 17.32
CA ASP A 28 -13.68 -6.46 17.77
C ASP A 28 -12.35 -6.61 17.01
N VAL A 29 -11.29 -6.88 17.77
CA VAL A 29 -9.93 -7.05 17.24
C VAL A 29 -9.81 -8.44 16.63
N VAL A 30 -9.45 -8.52 15.36
CA VAL A 30 -9.21 -9.78 14.65
C VAL A 30 -7.74 -9.96 14.24
N ILE A 31 -6.97 -8.87 14.24
CA ILE A 31 -5.52 -8.87 14.00
C ILE A 31 -4.83 -8.02 15.07
N ALA A 32 -3.84 -8.59 15.74
CA ALA A 32 -2.97 -7.87 16.68
C ALA A 32 -1.50 -8.14 16.34
N ALA A 33 -0.80 -7.17 15.77
CA ALA A 33 0.53 -7.37 15.21
C ALA A 33 1.58 -6.44 15.83
N ILE A 34 2.55 -7.03 16.54
CA ILE A 34 3.79 -6.34 16.89
C ILE A 34 4.72 -6.44 15.67
N THR A 35 4.78 -5.38 14.89
CA THR A 35 5.46 -5.31 13.59
C THR A 35 6.14 -3.96 13.40
N SER A 36 6.70 -3.73 12.21
CA SER A 36 7.37 -2.50 11.76
C SER A 36 8.72 -2.19 12.39
N CYS A 37 9.62 -1.68 11.57
CA CYS A 37 10.88 -1.10 12.01
C CYS A 37 10.68 0.12 12.93
N THR A 38 9.52 0.79 12.86
CA THR A 38 9.20 1.96 13.70
C THR A 38 9.28 1.64 15.18
N ASN A 39 8.71 0.53 15.61
CA ASN A 39 8.63 0.17 17.03
C ASN A 39 9.55 -1.00 17.41
N THR A 40 9.78 -1.96 16.51
CA THR A 40 10.63 -3.12 16.83
C THR A 40 12.11 -2.77 16.94
N SER A 41 12.51 -1.60 16.44
CA SER A 41 13.85 -1.04 16.65
C SER A 41 14.06 -0.44 18.04
N ASN A 42 12.99 -0.22 18.81
CA ASN A 42 13.02 0.40 20.12
C ASN A 42 12.89 -0.68 21.23
N PRO A 43 13.98 -1.02 21.94
CA PRO A 43 13.93 -2.06 22.95
C PRO A 43 13.02 -1.75 24.13
N SER A 44 12.81 -0.47 24.47
CA SER A 44 11.99 -0.06 25.61
C SER A 44 10.53 -0.50 25.42
N VAL A 45 9.96 -0.26 24.25
CA VAL A 45 8.57 -0.65 23.96
C VAL A 45 8.42 -2.15 23.71
N MET A 46 9.45 -2.80 23.16
CA MET A 46 9.45 -4.24 22.94
C MET A 46 9.54 -5.03 24.25
N LEU A 47 10.44 -4.64 25.16
CA LEU A 47 10.51 -5.23 26.49
C LEU A 47 9.27 -4.86 27.31
N GLY A 48 8.75 -3.63 27.17
CA GLY A 48 7.48 -3.23 27.78
C GLY A 48 6.32 -4.15 27.38
N ALA A 49 6.20 -4.50 26.10
CA ALA A 49 5.18 -5.43 25.62
C ALA A 49 5.34 -6.82 26.22
N ALA A 50 6.59 -7.29 26.32
CA ALA A 50 6.90 -8.59 26.90
C ALA A 50 6.63 -8.64 28.41
N VAL A 51 6.80 -7.52 29.12
CA VAL A 51 6.42 -7.38 30.55
C VAL A 51 4.90 -7.35 30.73
N VAL A 52 4.17 -6.63 29.88
CA VAL A 52 2.69 -6.68 29.87
C VAL A 52 2.21 -8.11 29.63
N ALA A 53 2.79 -8.82 28.65
CA ALA A 53 2.46 -10.21 28.39
C ALA A 53 2.75 -11.11 29.61
N LYS A 54 3.92 -10.94 30.25
CA LYS A 54 4.26 -11.69 31.47
C LYS A 54 3.20 -11.51 32.56
N LYS A 55 2.84 -10.28 32.88
CA LYS A 55 1.84 -9.99 33.92
C LYS A 55 0.47 -10.54 33.57
N ALA A 56 0.04 -10.40 32.32
CA ALA A 56 -1.22 -10.95 31.83
C ALA A 56 -1.27 -12.47 32.03
N CYS A 57 -0.21 -13.19 31.64
CA CYS A 57 -0.12 -14.65 31.86
C CYS A 57 -0.09 -15.03 33.35
N GLU A 58 0.62 -14.28 34.19
CA GLU A 58 0.66 -14.53 35.64
C GLU A 58 -0.72 -14.39 36.29
N LEU A 59 -1.50 -13.39 35.85
CA LEU A 59 -2.88 -13.14 36.26
C LEU A 59 -3.92 -14.08 35.60
N GLY A 60 -3.49 -14.89 34.62
CA GLY A 60 -4.34 -15.85 33.92
C GLY A 60 -5.23 -15.26 32.83
N LEU A 61 -4.84 -14.12 32.26
CA LEU A 61 -5.49 -13.60 31.06
C LEU A 61 -5.00 -14.35 29.81
N GLU A 62 -5.91 -14.55 28.86
CA GLU A 62 -5.67 -15.21 27.59
C GLU A 62 -6.24 -14.37 26.44
N VAL A 63 -5.63 -14.50 25.27
CA VAL A 63 -6.13 -13.88 24.03
C VAL A 63 -7.20 -14.80 23.43
N LYS A 64 -8.31 -14.22 22.95
CA LYS A 64 -9.35 -14.98 22.24
C LYS A 64 -8.72 -15.73 21.04
N PRO A 65 -9.01 -17.02 20.83
CA PRO A 65 -8.26 -17.86 19.91
C PRO A 65 -8.43 -17.49 18.42
N TRP A 66 -9.49 -16.77 18.08
CA TRP A 66 -9.73 -16.27 16.72
C TRP A 66 -9.00 -14.96 16.38
N ILE A 67 -8.24 -14.38 17.32
CA ILE A 67 -7.43 -13.18 17.08
C ILE A 67 -6.09 -13.61 16.51
N LYS A 68 -5.78 -13.12 15.31
CA LYS A 68 -4.49 -13.38 14.66
C LYS A 68 -3.40 -12.51 15.28
N THR A 69 -2.69 -13.07 16.26
CA THR A 69 -1.52 -12.43 16.89
C THR A 69 -0.23 -12.72 16.12
N SER A 70 0.70 -11.77 16.11
CA SER A 70 2.00 -11.97 15.44
C SER A 70 3.09 -11.04 15.98
N LEU A 71 4.33 -11.54 16.04
CA LEU A 71 5.54 -10.77 16.30
C LEU A 71 6.47 -10.85 15.09
N ALA A 72 6.76 -9.71 14.47
CA ALA A 72 7.66 -9.62 13.32
C ALA A 72 8.78 -8.60 13.59
N PRO A 73 9.90 -9.02 14.19
CA PRO A 73 10.99 -8.12 14.53
C PRO A 73 11.72 -7.58 13.29
N GLY A 74 12.18 -6.33 13.35
CA GLY A 74 13.03 -5.76 12.30
C GLY A 74 14.44 -6.34 12.23
N SER A 75 14.92 -6.99 13.29
CA SER A 75 16.22 -7.67 13.31
C SER A 75 16.28 -8.81 14.34
N GLY A 76 17.26 -9.70 14.19
CA GLY A 76 17.53 -10.76 15.16
C GLY A 76 17.96 -10.28 16.56
N VAL A 77 18.37 -9.01 16.71
CA VAL A 77 18.76 -8.45 18.02
C VAL A 77 17.58 -8.47 18.99
N VAL A 78 16.37 -8.23 18.47
CA VAL A 78 15.12 -8.26 19.25
C VAL A 78 14.90 -9.63 19.90
N THR A 79 14.99 -10.68 19.08
CA THR A 79 14.87 -12.05 19.54
C THR A 79 15.90 -12.37 20.62
N ARG A 80 17.16 -11.92 20.46
CA ARG A 80 18.23 -12.17 21.43
C ARG A 80 17.94 -11.56 22.80
N TYR A 81 17.52 -10.30 22.88
CA TYR A 81 17.24 -9.70 24.20
C TYR A 81 15.93 -10.22 24.81
N LEU A 82 14.92 -10.57 24.01
CA LEU A 82 13.67 -11.18 24.49
C LEU A 82 13.90 -12.59 25.05
N GLN A 83 14.75 -13.38 24.39
CA GLN A 83 15.16 -14.69 24.89
C GLN A 83 16.04 -14.58 26.14
N LYS A 84 17.06 -13.70 26.12
CA LYS A 84 17.97 -13.52 27.27
C LYS A 84 17.24 -13.03 28.53
N SER A 85 16.25 -12.15 28.38
CA SER A 85 15.41 -11.70 29.50
C SER A 85 14.40 -12.76 29.98
N GLY A 86 14.25 -13.87 29.27
CA GLY A 86 13.26 -14.91 29.56
C GLY A 86 11.82 -14.48 29.28
N LEU A 87 11.61 -13.34 28.59
CA LEU A 87 10.28 -12.77 28.37
C LEU A 87 9.61 -13.27 27.09
N GLN A 88 10.37 -13.78 26.11
CA GLN A 88 9.82 -14.33 24.84
C GLN A 88 8.73 -15.38 25.06
N LYS A 89 8.87 -16.22 26.10
CA LYS A 89 7.90 -17.29 26.39
C LYS A 89 6.50 -16.77 26.69
N TYR A 90 6.37 -15.59 27.32
CA TYR A 90 5.09 -15.00 27.65
C TYR A 90 4.42 -14.38 26.43
N LEU A 91 5.21 -13.77 25.53
CA LEU A 91 4.71 -13.35 24.23
C LEU A 91 4.16 -14.54 23.43
N ASN A 92 4.92 -15.64 23.39
CA ASN A 92 4.48 -16.88 22.73
C ASN A 92 3.19 -17.45 23.35
N GLN A 93 3.05 -17.41 24.69
CA GLN A 93 1.84 -17.89 25.37
C GLN A 93 0.58 -17.11 24.97
N LEU A 94 0.71 -15.81 24.66
CA LEU A 94 -0.38 -14.98 24.13
C LEU A 94 -0.48 -15.04 22.58
N GLY A 95 0.23 -15.96 21.94
CA GLY A 95 0.23 -16.17 20.48
C GLY A 95 1.14 -15.23 19.68
N PHE A 96 1.87 -14.31 20.32
CA PHE A 96 2.87 -13.44 19.66
C PHE A 96 4.18 -14.17 19.36
N HIS A 97 4.07 -15.26 18.59
CA HIS A 97 5.21 -15.99 18.06
C HIS A 97 5.97 -15.15 17.04
N ILE A 98 7.29 -15.37 16.96
CA ILE A 98 8.11 -14.78 15.90
C ILE A 98 7.72 -15.44 14.57
N VAL A 99 7.03 -14.70 13.71
CA VAL A 99 6.54 -15.19 12.40
C VAL A 99 7.52 -14.90 11.25
N GLY A 100 8.48 -14.02 11.47
CA GLY A 100 9.50 -13.68 10.47
C GLY A 100 10.22 -12.38 10.79
N TYR A 101 11.34 -12.15 10.09
CA TYR A 101 12.12 -10.92 10.18
C TYR A 101 11.90 -10.09 8.92
N GLY A 102 11.01 -9.10 8.99
CA GLY A 102 10.63 -8.28 7.83
C GLY A 102 9.35 -7.48 8.05
N CYS A 103 8.90 -6.79 7.01
CA CYS A 103 7.77 -5.86 7.11
C CYS A 103 6.43 -6.51 7.49
N THR A 104 6.16 -7.75 7.02
CA THR A 104 4.94 -8.54 7.36
C THR A 104 3.65 -7.68 7.34
N THR A 105 2.87 -7.69 8.42
CA THR A 105 1.62 -6.94 8.59
C THR A 105 1.77 -5.43 8.33
N CYS A 106 2.95 -4.84 8.61
CA CYS A 106 3.16 -3.40 8.35
C CYS A 106 3.04 -3.01 6.87
N ILE A 107 3.36 -3.93 5.95
CA ILE A 107 3.22 -3.69 4.50
C ILE A 107 1.91 -4.23 3.93
N GLY A 108 1.05 -4.82 4.75
CA GLY A 108 -0.16 -5.52 4.32
C GLY A 108 0.04 -7.01 4.05
N ASN A 109 1.24 -7.56 4.31
CA ASN A 109 1.48 -9.01 4.28
C ASN A 109 1.05 -9.62 5.62
N SER A 110 -0.21 -9.40 5.97
CA SER A 110 -0.86 -9.93 7.18
C SER A 110 -1.27 -11.39 7.04
N GLY A 111 -1.35 -11.91 5.81
CA GLY A 111 -1.84 -13.26 5.49
C GLY A 111 -3.32 -13.44 5.82
N ASP A 112 -3.87 -14.60 5.50
CA ASP A 112 -5.31 -14.85 5.68
C ASP A 112 -5.71 -14.95 7.15
N ILE A 113 -6.87 -14.41 7.50
CA ILE A 113 -7.55 -14.75 8.75
C ILE A 113 -8.35 -16.05 8.54
N ASP A 114 -8.65 -16.75 9.62
CA ASP A 114 -9.41 -18.00 9.55
C ASP A 114 -10.74 -17.82 8.81
N GLU A 115 -11.12 -18.81 8.00
CA GLU A 115 -12.30 -18.75 7.13
C GLU A 115 -13.58 -18.48 7.94
N SER A 116 -13.72 -19.08 9.13
CA SER A 116 -14.89 -18.84 9.98
C SER A 116 -15.02 -17.37 10.43
N VAL A 117 -13.88 -16.73 10.71
CA VAL A 117 -13.81 -15.30 11.07
C VAL A 117 -14.06 -14.43 9.83
N ALA A 118 -13.46 -14.80 8.69
CA ALA A 118 -13.64 -14.09 7.43
C ALA A 118 -15.11 -14.06 6.98
N SER A 119 -15.79 -15.20 7.04
CA SER A 119 -17.22 -15.32 6.76
C SER A 119 -18.04 -14.54 7.77
N ALA A 120 -17.76 -14.65 9.07
CA ALA A 120 -18.45 -13.89 10.10
C ALA A 120 -18.37 -12.37 9.86
N ILE A 121 -17.22 -11.86 9.42
CA ILE A 121 -17.05 -10.45 9.05
C ILE A 121 -17.85 -10.09 7.80
N SER A 122 -17.66 -10.86 6.72
CA SER A 122 -18.14 -10.50 5.39
C SER A 122 -19.66 -10.65 5.25
N GLU A 123 -20.21 -11.76 5.73
CA GLU A 123 -21.65 -12.07 5.65
C GLU A 123 -22.49 -11.16 6.54
N ASN A 124 -21.89 -10.57 7.57
CA ASN A 124 -22.57 -9.71 8.52
C ASN A 124 -22.24 -8.22 8.37
N ASP A 125 -21.41 -7.83 7.40
CA ASP A 125 -20.89 -6.47 7.22
C ASP A 125 -20.29 -5.89 8.52
N MET A 126 -19.46 -6.68 9.21
CA MET A 126 -18.85 -6.25 10.47
C MET A 126 -17.65 -5.32 10.23
N VAL A 127 -17.64 -4.17 10.89
CA VAL A 127 -16.43 -3.35 11.07
C VAL A 127 -15.48 -4.03 12.07
N ALA A 128 -14.64 -4.94 11.59
CA ALA A 128 -13.58 -5.57 12.37
C ALA A 128 -12.33 -4.67 12.45
N ALA A 129 -11.60 -4.80 13.56
CA ALA A 129 -10.44 -3.98 13.86
C ALA A 129 -9.10 -4.75 13.75
N ALA A 130 -8.07 -4.07 13.28
CA ALA A 130 -6.68 -4.46 13.47
C ALA A 130 -5.95 -3.46 14.35
N VAL A 131 -5.10 -3.95 15.26
CA VAL A 131 -4.21 -3.12 16.07
C VAL A 131 -2.77 -3.53 15.76
N LEU A 132 -1.94 -2.58 15.36
CA LEU A 132 -0.57 -2.86 14.94
C LEU A 132 0.42 -1.80 15.39
N SER A 133 1.66 -2.20 15.67
CA SER A 133 2.75 -1.28 15.96
C SER A 133 3.44 -0.70 14.71
N GLY A 134 2.65 -0.52 13.66
CA GLY A 134 3.05 0.05 12.37
C GLY A 134 3.16 1.58 12.38
N ASN A 135 3.23 2.15 11.18
CA ASN A 135 3.22 3.60 10.96
C ASN A 135 2.16 4.06 9.95
N ARG A 136 1.36 3.14 9.40
CA ARG A 136 0.30 3.42 8.42
C ARG A 136 -0.88 2.50 8.64
N ASN A 137 -2.08 3.05 8.55
CA ASN A 137 -3.34 2.38 8.86
C ASN A 137 -4.46 2.73 7.87
N PHE A 138 -4.12 3.09 6.63
CA PHE A 138 -5.11 3.33 5.58
C PHE A 138 -6.04 2.13 5.39
N GLU A 139 -7.29 2.38 5.01
CA GLU A 139 -8.27 1.31 4.78
C GLU A 139 -7.78 0.33 3.70
N GLY A 140 -7.93 -0.98 3.95
CA GLY A 140 -7.47 -2.04 3.04
C GLY A 140 -5.96 -2.25 2.98
N ARG A 141 -5.15 -1.44 3.69
CA ARG A 141 -3.69 -1.55 3.74
C ARG A 141 -3.21 -2.73 4.58
N VAL A 142 -3.79 -2.89 5.77
CA VAL A 142 -3.35 -3.88 6.76
C VAL A 142 -3.88 -5.26 6.39
N HIS A 143 -5.20 -5.37 6.19
CA HIS A 143 -5.87 -6.56 5.71
C HIS A 143 -7.17 -6.15 4.99
N PRO A 144 -7.62 -6.87 3.95
CA PRO A 144 -8.85 -6.51 3.21
C PRO A 144 -10.13 -6.50 4.08
N LEU A 145 -10.16 -7.35 5.11
CA LEU A 145 -11.30 -7.52 6.02
C LEU A 145 -11.27 -6.62 7.28
N THR A 146 -10.27 -5.75 7.42
CA THR A 146 -10.18 -4.82 8.57
C THR A 146 -10.40 -3.38 8.12
N ARG A 147 -11.62 -2.89 8.31
CA ARG A 147 -12.03 -1.51 8.00
C ARG A 147 -11.47 -0.52 9.01
N ALA A 148 -11.31 -0.93 10.27
CA ALA A 148 -10.72 -0.12 11.33
C ALA A 148 -9.30 -0.61 11.62
N ASN A 149 -8.31 0.28 11.52
CA ASN A 149 -6.90 -0.07 11.74
C ASN A 149 -6.26 0.97 12.66
N TYR A 150 -5.70 0.54 13.79
CA TYR A 150 -5.15 1.43 14.83
C TYR A 150 -3.65 1.23 15.00
N LEU A 151 -2.92 2.33 14.93
CA LEU A 151 -1.49 2.35 15.24
C LEU A 151 -1.34 2.51 16.75
N ALA A 152 -0.66 1.56 17.39
CA ALA A 152 -0.47 1.56 18.83
C ALA A 152 0.96 1.12 19.19
N SER A 153 1.42 1.48 20.38
CA SER A 153 2.70 0.96 20.89
C SER A 153 2.61 -0.57 21.08
N PRO A 154 3.72 -1.32 20.97
CA PRO A 154 3.71 -2.78 21.20
C PRO A 154 3.02 -3.23 22.50
N PRO A 155 3.15 -2.55 23.66
CA PRO A 155 2.40 -2.91 24.87
C PRO A 155 0.87 -2.76 24.70
N LEU A 156 0.41 -1.72 24.01
CA LEU A 156 -1.01 -1.53 23.73
C LEU A 156 -1.53 -2.55 22.71
N VAL A 157 -0.72 -2.99 21.75
CA VAL A 157 -1.09 -4.11 20.87
C VAL A 157 -1.42 -5.37 21.70
N VAL A 158 -0.59 -5.68 22.70
CA VAL A 158 -0.86 -6.80 23.63
C VAL A 158 -2.14 -6.54 24.43
N ALA A 159 -2.32 -5.34 25.00
CA ALA A 159 -3.51 -5.01 25.78
C ALA A 159 -4.82 -5.13 24.98
N TYR A 160 -4.86 -4.60 23.75
CA TYR A 160 -6.01 -4.73 22.86
C TYR A 160 -6.26 -6.17 22.41
N SER A 161 -5.21 -7.00 22.25
CA SER A 161 -5.40 -8.43 21.95
C SER A 161 -6.06 -9.18 23.12
N LEU A 162 -5.78 -8.79 24.36
CA LEU A 162 -6.38 -9.37 25.56
C LEU A 162 -7.84 -8.91 25.72
N ALA A 163 -8.11 -7.61 25.54
CA ALA A 163 -9.47 -7.07 25.59
C ALA A 163 -10.34 -7.62 24.44
N GLY A 164 -9.73 -7.85 23.28
CA GLY A 164 -10.38 -8.38 22.08
C GLY A 164 -11.30 -7.38 21.38
N THR A 165 -11.29 -6.11 21.77
CA THR A 165 -12.04 -5.01 21.14
C THR A 165 -11.26 -3.70 21.30
N VAL A 166 -11.41 -2.80 20.33
CA VAL A 166 -10.93 -1.40 20.45
C VAL A 166 -11.95 -0.48 21.12
N ASP A 167 -13.20 -0.95 21.26
CA ASP A 167 -14.29 -0.25 21.94
C ASP A 167 -14.26 -0.61 23.43
N ILE A 168 -13.27 -0.09 24.14
CA ILE A 168 -13.05 -0.31 25.58
C ILE A 168 -12.50 0.96 26.23
N ASP A 169 -13.08 1.35 27.37
CA ASP A 169 -12.51 2.34 28.27
C ASP A 169 -11.58 1.65 29.27
N PHE A 170 -10.26 1.63 29.00
CA PHE A 170 -9.26 0.99 29.86
C PHE A 170 -9.21 1.51 31.31
N GLU A 171 -9.77 2.69 31.60
CA GLU A 171 -9.83 3.21 32.97
C GLU A 171 -10.98 2.59 33.77
N LYS A 172 -12.11 2.34 33.10
CA LYS A 172 -13.38 1.95 33.72
C LYS A 172 -13.75 0.49 33.53
N GLU A 173 -13.22 -0.15 32.50
CA GLU A 173 -13.59 -1.51 32.10
C GLU A 173 -12.41 -2.48 32.28
N PRO A 174 -12.69 -3.72 32.73
CA PRO A 174 -11.65 -4.75 32.82
C PRO A 174 -11.27 -5.28 31.43
N ILE A 175 -9.98 -5.59 31.25
CA ILE A 175 -9.46 -6.25 30.05
C ILE A 175 -9.88 -7.73 30.01
N GLY A 176 -10.10 -8.34 31.18
CA GLY A 176 -10.58 -9.70 31.28
C GLY A 176 -10.71 -10.16 32.73
N LYS A 177 -11.05 -11.44 32.88
CA LYS A 177 -11.16 -12.11 34.19
C LYS A 177 -9.94 -12.99 34.40
N GLY A 178 -9.27 -12.83 35.53
CA GLY A 178 -8.13 -13.67 35.92
C GLY A 178 -8.56 -15.03 36.48
N LYS A 179 -7.58 -15.81 36.96
CA LYS A 179 -7.76 -17.20 37.45
C LYS A 179 -8.86 -17.37 38.50
N ASP A 180 -9.07 -16.35 39.33
CA ASP A 180 -10.02 -16.39 40.45
C ASP A 180 -11.33 -15.65 40.13
N GLY A 181 -11.61 -15.38 38.85
CA GLY A 181 -12.75 -14.57 38.40
C GLY A 181 -12.59 -13.06 38.68
N LYS A 182 -11.47 -12.64 39.28
CA LYS A 182 -11.15 -11.25 39.56
C LYS A 182 -11.06 -10.46 38.26
N GLU A 183 -11.72 -9.31 38.23
CA GLU A 183 -11.61 -8.34 37.14
C GLU A 183 -10.20 -7.74 37.11
N ILE A 184 -9.54 -7.83 35.96
CA ILE A 184 -8.19 -7.32 35.73
C ILE A 184 -8.28 -6.12 34.80
N PHE A 185 -7.74 -4.99 35.24
CA PHE A 185 -7.71 -3.73 34.50
C PHE A 185 -6.36 -3.51 33.83
N PHE A 186 -6.30 -2.61 32.85
CA PHE A 186 -5.04 -2.25 32.20
C PHE A 186 -3.95 -1.80 33.18
N ARG A 187 -4.33 -1.03 34.20
CA ARG A 187 -3.44 -0.56 35.27
C ARG A 187 -2.76 -1.70 36.04
N ASP A 188 -3.36 -2.88 36.10
CA ASP A 188 -2.77 -4.03 36.82
C ASP A 188 -1.59 -4.64 36.03
N ILE A 189 -1.65 -4.57 34.69
CA ILE A 189 -0.65 -5.14 33.78
C ILE A 189 0.36 -4.10 33.23
N CYS A 190 0.07 -2.81 33.31
CA CYS A 190 0.96 -1.75 32.84
C CYS A 190 2.10 -1.49 33.84
N LEU A 191 3.37 -1.47 33.39
CA LEU A 191 4.52 -0.98 34.17
C LEU A 191 5.40 -0.05 33.33
N LEU A 192 5.94 0.98 33.99
CA LEU A 192 6.77 2.04 33.40
C LEU A 192 8.28 1.78 33.44
N VAL A 193 8.77 0.74 34.13
CA VAL A 193 10.21 0.53 34.34
C VAL A 193 10.63 -0.84 33.84
N VAL A 194 11.43 -0.84 32.76
CA VAL A 194 12.16 -2.02 32.30
C VAL A 194 13.65 -1.72 32.43
N GLN A 195 14.38 -2.48 33.25
CA GLN A 195 15.84 -2.49 33.18
C GLN A 195 16.27 -3.10 31.84
N SER A 196 17.03 -2.34 31.05
CA SER A 196 17.47 -2.77 29.73
C SER A 196 18.36 -4.01 29.80
N SER A 197 17.96 -5.09 29.13
CA SER A 197 18.78 -6.30 28.94
C SER A 197 19.59 -6.28 27.63
N VAL A 198 19.72 -5.10 27.01
CA VAL A 198 20.31 -4.91 25.69
C VAL A 198 21.82 -4.70 25.85
N LEU A 199 22.62 -5.61 25.28
CA LEU A 199 24.08 -5.57 25.37
C LEU A 199 24.73 -5.40 23.99
N PRO A 200 25.87 -4.67 23.88
CA PRO A 200 26.59 -4.46 22.63
C PRO A 200 26.92 -5.75 21.87
N ASP A 201 27.25 -6.83 22.59
CA ASP A 201 27.65 -8.11 21.98
C ASP A 201 26.51 -8.77 21.19
N MET A 202 25.24 -8.47 21.53
CA MET A 202 24.08 -8.95 20.76
C MET A 202 24.05 -8.36 19.35
N PHE A 203 24.44 -7.09 19.21
CA PHE A 203 24.53 -6.43 17.91
C PHE A 203 25.69 -7.02 17.11
N LYS A 204 26.89 -7.11 17.70
CA LYS A 204 28.07 -7.71 17.05
C LYS A 204 27.76 -9.11 16.51
N ALA A 205 27.22 -9.98 17.34
CA ALA A 205 26.88 -11.35 16.96
C ALA A 205 25.82 -11.43 15.84
N THR A 206 24.83 -10.52 15.85
CA THR A 206 23.78 -10.51 14.82
C THR A 206 24.31 -10.02 13.47
N TYR A 207 25.07 -8.93 13.45
CA TYR A 207 25.57 -8.36 12.19
C TYR A 207 26.73 -9.17 11.58
N GLN A 208 27.56 -9.83 12.41
CA GLN A 208 28.55 -10.79 11.90
C GLN A 208 27.92 -12.02 11.23
N ALA A 209 26.71 -12.41 11.65
CA ALA A 209 26.00 -13.54 11.03
C ALA A 209 25.37 -13.19 9.69
N ILE A 210 24.99 -11.91 9.46
CA ILE A 210 24.34 -11.47 8.21
C ILE A 210 25.25 -11.69 6.99
N THR A 211 26.57 -11.50 7.13
CA THR A 211 27.52 -11.68 6.02
C THR A 211 27.67 -13.14 5.59
N LYS A 212 27.26 -14.10 6.42
CA LYS A 212 27.32 -15.54 6.12
C LYS A 212 26.08 -16.06 5.40
N GLY A 213 25.00 -15.28 5.35
CA GLY A 213 23.70 -15.76 4.86
C GLY A 213 23.14 -16.92 5.68
N ASN A 214 22.14 -17.60 5.13
CA ASN A 214 21.63 -18.87 5.64
C ASN A 214 21.87 -19.98 4.60
N PRO A 215 21.81 -21.28 4.97
CA PRO A 215 22.10 -22.37 4.04
C PRO A 215 21.27 -22.30 2.74
N MET A 216 19.97 -22.04 2.85
CA MET A 216 19.06 -21.91 1.71
C MET A 216 19.45 -20.77 0.76
N TRP A 217 19.90 -19.63 1.29
CA TRP A 217 20.43 -18.52 0.49
C TRP A 217 21.72 -18.89 -0.22
N ASN A 218 22.63 -19.58 0.47
CA ASN A 218 23.92 -19.98 -0.05
C ASN A 218 23.83 -21.08 -1.11
N GLU A 219 22.74 -21.86 -1.12
CA GLU A 219 22.44 -22.90 -2.11
C GLU A 219 21.84 -22.34 -3.42
N LEU A 220 21.45 -21.06 -3.47
CA LEU A 220 20.92 -20.45 -4.69
C LEU A 220 22.00 -20.42 -5.77
N SER A 221 21.71 -21.09 -6.89
CA SER A 221 22.58 -21.09 -8.07
C SER A 221 22.44 -19.76 -8.82
N VAL A 222 23.56 -19.07 -9.04
CA VAL A 222 23.59 -17.79 -9.76
C VAL A 222 24.37 -17.97 -11.07
N PRO A 223 23.79 -17.64 -12.24
CA PRO A 223 24.51 -17.67 -13.51
C PRO A 223 25.70 -16.70 -13.50
N SER A 224 26.80 -17.06 -14.15
CA SER A 224 28.00 -16.21 -14.24
C SER A 224 27.91 -15.07 -15.28
N CYS A 225 26.75 -14.86 -15.89
CA CYS A 225 26.56 -13.91 -16.97
C CYS A 225 26.30 -12.48 -16.45
N ASN A 226 26.92 -11.49 -17.10
CA ASN A 226 26.73 -10.06 -16.76
C ASN A 226 25.40 -9.49 -17.30
N LEU A 227 24.84 -10.10 -18.34
CA LEU A 227 23.54 -9.75 -18.90
C LEU A 227 22.49 -10.74 -18.37
N TYR A 228 21.38 -10.20 -17.86
CA TYR A 228 20.29 -11.04 -17.34
C TYR A 228 19.64 -11.84 -18.47
N ALA A 229 19.64 -13.17 -18.33
CA ALA A 229 18.97 -14.08 -19.25
C ALA A 229 17.47 -14.10 -18.94
N TRP A 230 16.71 -13.31 -19.69
CA TRP A 230 15.25 -13.23 -19.53
C TRP A 230 14.60 -14.58 -19.83
N ASP A 231 13.80 -15.08 -18.88
CA ASP A 231 12.96 -16.26 -19.06
C ASP A 231 11.54 -15.80 -19.43
N SER A 232 11.07 -16.19 -20.63
CA SER A 232 9.73 -15.82 -21.11
C SER A 232 8.59 -16.52 -20.36
N THR A 233 8.89 -17.58 -19.59
CA THR A 233 7.91 -18.31 -18.79
C THR A 233 7.80 -17.78 -17.35
N SER A 234 8.74 -16.91 -16.94
CA SER A 234 8.78 -16.36 -15.59
C SER A 234 7.63 -15.38 -15.35
N THR A 235 6.80 -15.69 -14.35
CA THR A 235 5.73 -14.80 -13.87
C THR A 235 6.20 -13.80 -12.80
N TYR A 236 7.51 -13.76 -12.50
CA TYR A 236 8.09 -12.90 -11.47
C TYR A 236 9.00 -11.80 -12.04
N ILE A 237 9.87 -12.17 -12.97
CA ILE A 237 10.79 -11.27 -13.65
C ILE A 237 10.45 -11.31 -15.15
N HIS A 238 10.01 -10.18 -15.69
CA HIS A 238 9.68 -10.00 -17.11
C HIS A 238 10.49 -8.82 -17.68
N LYS A 239 10.80 -8.86 -18.98
CA LYS A 239 11.57 -7.80 -19.65
C LYS A 239 10.66 -6.60 -19.92
N PRO A 240 10.83 -5.47 -19.22
CA PRO A 240 9.90 -4.36 -19.37
C PRO A 240 10.08 -3.64 -20.71
N PRO A 241 9.01 -3.08 -21.29
CA PRO A 241 9.07 -2.42 -22.59
C PRO A 241 9.58 -0.97 -22.54
N TYR A 242 10.12 -0.49 -21.41
CA TYR A 242 10.49 0.93 -21.19
C TYR A 242 11.47 1.50 -22.23
N PHE A 243 12.29 0.64 -22.82
CA PHE A 243 13.31 1.00 -23.81
C PHE A 243 13.00 0.46 -25.21
N LYS A 244 11.81 -0.11 -25.40
CA LYS A 244 11.37 -0.57 -26.72
C LYS A 244 11.32 0.64 -27.65
N ASP A 245 11.91 0.52 -28.83
CA ASP A 245 11.99 1.57 -29.86
C ASP A 245 12.72 2.85 -29.44
N MET A 246 13.50 2.81 -28.34
CA MET A 246 14.28 3.96 -27.88
C MET A 246 15.41 4.29 -28.86
N THR A 247 15.49 5.57 -29.26
CA THR A 247 16.57 6.10 -30.10
C THR A 247 17.57 6.94 -29.29
N MET A 248 18.76 7.16 -29.87
CA MET A 248 19.82 7.97 -29.25
C MET A 248 19.46 9.46 -29.15
N SER A 249 18.66 9.98 -30.08
CA SER A 249 18.15 11.35 -30.00
C SER A 249 16.95 11.42 -29.05
N PRO A 250 16.87 12.42 -28.16
CA PRO A 250 15.67 12.65 -27.36
C PRO A 250 14.45 12.88 -28.27
N PRO A 251 13.28 12.30 -27.95
CA PRO A 251 12.07 12.48 -28.76
C PRO A 251 11.51 13.91 -28.69
N GLY A 252 11.94 14.70 -27.71
CA GLY A 252 11.37 16.02 -27.43
C GLY A 252 10.22 15.97 -26.43
N PRO A 253 9.68 17.13 -26.02
CA PRO A 253 8.44 17.18 -25.25
C PRO A 253 7.29 16.62 -26.09
N HIS A 254 6.35 15.93 -25.46
CA HIS A 254 5.12 15.50 -26.10
C HIS A 254 3.94 16.38 -25.68
N GLY A 255 3.05 16.67 -26.62
CA GLY A 255 1.77 17.33 -26.33
C GLY A 255 0.72 16.33 -25.84
N VAL A 256 -0.41 16.87 -25.38
CA VAL A 256 -1.62 16.10 -25.06
C VAL A 256 -2.79 16.77 -25.76
N LYS A 257 -3.46 16.06 -26.67
CA LYS A 257 -4.55 16.59 -27.49
C LYS A 257 -5.74 15.66 -27.46
N ASP A 258 -6.93 16.23 -27.27
CA ASP A 258 -8.20 15.50 -27.29
C ASP A 258 -8.23 14.26 -26.36
N ALA A 259 -7.51 14.31 -25.24
CA ALA A 259 -7.34 13.17 -24.33
C ALA A 259 -8.59 12.93 -23.47
N TYR A 260 -8.92 11.66 -23.22
CA TYR A 260 -10.03 11.29 -22.35
C TYR A 260 -9.61 11.26 -20.87
N CYS A 261 -10.54 11.57 -19.96
CA CYS A 261 -10.32 11.32 -18.54
C CYS A 261 -10.49 9.82 -18.25
N LEU A 262 -9.42 9.13 -17.89
CA LEU A 262 -9.49 7.73 -17.48
C LEU A 262 -10.06 7.61 -16.06
N LEU A 263 -9.73 8.54 -15.17
CA LEU A 263 -10.08 8.53 -13.75
C LEU A 263 -10.30 9.96 -13.24
N ASN A 264 -11.37 10.16 -12.47
CA ASN A 264 -11.65 11.42 -11.79
C ASN A 264 -11.73 11.16 -10.28
N PHE A 265 -10.79 11.71 -9.52
CA PHE A 265 -10.65 11.44 -8.09
C PHE A 265 -10.99 12.64 -7.21
N GLY A 266 -11.32 12.35 -5.95
CA GLY A 266 -11.30 13.33 -4.86
C GLY A 266 -9.90 13.51 -4.27
N ASP A 267 -9.87 13.96 -3.02
CA ASP A 267 -8.64 14.23 -2.28
C ASP A 267 -7.96 12.95 -1.74
N SER A 268 -6.68 13.07 -1.38
CA SER A 268 -5.86 12.11 -0.64
C SER A 268 -5.80 10.70 -1.25
N ILE A 269 -5.75 10.61 -2.58
CA ILE A 269 -5.47 9.35 -3.28
C ILE A 269 -4.02 8.92 -2.99
N THR A 270 -3.87 7.99 -2.06
CA THR A 270 -2.57 7.40 -1.74
C THR A 270 -1.97 6.55 -2.88
N THR A 271 -0.65 6.37 -2.86
CA THR A 271 0.08 5.42 -3.72
C THR A 271 -0.33 3.96 -3.53
N ASP A 272 -0.99 3.58 -2.44
CA ASP A 272 -1.59 2.25 -2.28
C ASP A 272 -2.89 2.12 -3.08
N HIS A 273 -3.59 3.22 -3.40
CA HIS A 273 -4.70 3.22 -4.36
C HIS A 273 -4.18 3.09 -5.79
N VAL A 274 -3.11 3.83 -6.13
CA VAL A 274 -2.50 3.82 -7.47
C VAL A 274 -1.80 2.50 -7.76
N SER A 275 -1.02 1.97 -6.82
CA SER A 275 -0.23 0.75 -6.97
C SER A 275 -0.28 -0.07 -5.68
N PRO A 276 -1.35 -0.89 -5.48
CA PRO A 276 -1.48 -1.77 -4.32
C PRO A 276 -0.30 -2.73 -4.22
N ALA A 277 0.09 -3.10 -3.01
CA ALA A 277 1.19 -4.05 -2.76
C ALA A 277 0.73 -5.37 -2.11
N GLY A 278 -0.51 -5.41 -1.61
CA GLY A 278 -1.07 -6.57 -0.92
C GLY A 278 -1.57 -7.65 -1.87
N SER A 279 -2.51 -8.46 -1.38
CA SER A 279 -3.07 -9.61 -2.10
C SER A 279 -3.73 -9.23 -3.42
N ILE A 280 -3.62 -10.12 -4.41
CA ILE A 280 -4.25 -9.98 -5.72
C ILE A 280 -5.69 -10.55 -5.64
N HIS A 281 -6.69 -9.69 -5.89
CA HIS A 281 -8.09 -10.10 -5.83
C HIS A 281 -8.42 -11.10 -6.96
N LYS A 282 -9.17 -12.17 -6.66
CA LYS A 282 -9.46 -13.28 -7.60
C LYS A 282 -10.10 -12.85 -8.91
N ASP A 283 -10.91 -11.80 -8.89
CA ASP A 283 -11.65 -11.29 -10.06
C ASP A 283 -10.92 -10.13 -10.76
N SER A 284 -9.65 -9.88 -10.42
CA SER A 284 -8.85 -8.80 -11.01
C SER A 284 -8.23 -9.18 -12.36
N PRO A 285 -7.89 -8.20 -13.21
CA PRO A 285 -7.16 -8.47 -14.45
C PRO A 285 -5.82 -9.21 -14.21
N ALA A 286 -5.12 -8.88 -13.12
CA ALA A 286 -3.87 -9.55 -12.75
C ALA A 286 -4.07 -11.02 -12.37
N ALA A 287 -5.14 -11.35 -11.65
CA ALA A 287 -5.49 -12.74 -11.35
C ALA A 287 -5.80 -13.54 -12.61
N LYS A 288 -6.57 -12.96 -13.55
CA LYS A 288 -6.87 -13.58 -14.84
C LYS A 288 -5.58 -13.89 -15.61
N PHE A 289 -4.67 -12.92 -15.70
CA PHE A 289 -3.36 -13.11 -16.33
C PHE A 289 -2.57 -14.25 -15.68
N LEU A 290 -2.48 -14.28 -14.34
CA LEU A 290 -1.75 -15.32 -13.61
C LEU A 290 -2.33 -16.72 -13.84
N LEU A 291 -3.66 -16.86 -13.85
CA LEU A 291 -4.34 -18.13 -14.14
C LEU A 291 -4.09 -18.59 -15.58
N GLU A 292 -4.15 -17.67 -16.55
CA GLU A 292 -3.85 -17.96 -17.96
C GLU A 292 -2.40 -18.43 -18.16
N HIS A 293 -1.48 -18.07 -17.25
CA HIS A 293 -0.09 -18.50 -17.22
C HIS A 293 0.17 -19.67 -16.26
N GLY A 294 -0.88 -20.39 -15.83
CA GLY A 294 -0.75 -21.61 -15.04
C GLY A 294 -0.36 -21.41 -13.57
N VAL A 295 -0.54 -20.20 -13.03
CA VAL A 295 -0.30 -19.92 -11.60
C VAL A 295 -1.57 -20.16 -10.81
N ASP A 296 -1.52 -21.10 -9.88
CA ASP A 296 -2.63 -21.37 -8.97
C ASP A 296 -2.91 -20.18 -8.04
N ARG A 297 -4.18 -20.04 -7.60
CA ARG A 297 -4.61 -18.93 -6.73
C ARG A 297 -3.78 -18.78 -5.46
N ARG A 298 -3.38 -19.90 -4.83
CA ARG A 298 -2.54 -19.89 -3.61
C ARG A 298 -1.15 -19.32 -3.88
N ASP A 299 -0.70 -19.38 -5.13
CA ASP A 299 0.62 -18.99 -5.59
C ASP A 299 0.62 -17.61 -6.29
N PHE A 300 -0.52 -16.91 -6.32
CA PHE A 300 -0.58 -15.52 -6.78
C PHE A 300 0.39 -14.61 -6.03
N ASN A 301 0.59 -14.88 -4.74
CA ASN A 301 1.39 -14.07 -3.83
C ASN A 301 0.80 -12.63 -3.77
N SER A 302 1.63 -11.61 -3.60
CA SER A 302 1.18 -10.21 -3.52
C SER A 302 1.64 -9.39 -4.73
N TYR A 303 0.97 -8.28 -5.01
CA TYR A 303 1.46 -7.31 -6.01
C TYR A 303 2.89 -6.84 -5.69
N GLY A 304 3.23 -6.69 -4.41
CA GLY A 304 4.59 -6.35 -3.99
C GLY A 304 5.65 -7.34 -4.45
N SER A 305 5.32 -8.65 -4.44
CA SER A 305 6.22 -9.71 -4.91
C SER A 305 6.35 -9.76 -6.44
N ARG A 306 5.37 -9.22 -7.17
CA ARG A 306 5.29 -9.25 -8.64
C ARG A 306 5.90 -8.01 -9.31
N ARG A 307 6.58 -7.14 -8.56
CA ARG A 307 7.16 -5.89 -9.07
C ARG A 307 8.22 -6.03 -10.16
N GLY A 308 8.79 -7.22 -10.33
CA GLY A 308 9.69 -7.54 -11.43
C GLY A 308 8.97 -7.88 -12.74
N ASN A 309 7.64 -7.99 -12.72
CA ASN A 309 6.82 -8.31 -13.88
C ASN A 309 5.86 -7.15 -14.17
N ASP A 310 6.14 -6.40 -15.25
CA ASP A 310 5.33 -5.25 -15.63
C ASP A 310 3.93 -5.58 -16.12
N GLU A 311 3.71 -6.79 -16.66
CA GLU A 311 2.40 -7.22 -17.12
C GLU A 311 1.42 -7.40 -15.96
N VAL A 312 1.90 -7.94 -14.83
CA VAL A 312 1.11 -8.05 -13.59
C VAL A 312 0.91 -6.67 -12.96
N MET A 313 1.96 -5.85 -12.91
CA MET A 313 1.89 -4.56 -12.22
C MET A 313 1.06 -3.52 -12.98
N ALA A 314 1.08 -3.52 -14.32
CA ALA A 314 0.18 -2.69 -15.13
C ALA A 314 -1.30 -3.07 -14.85
N ARG A 315 -1.61 -4.37 -14.80
CA ARG A 315 -2.94 -4.88 -14.43
C ARG A 315 -3.33 -4.57 -12.98
N GLY A 316 -2.34 -4.45 -12.10
CA GLY A 316 -2.51 -4.03 -10.71
C GLY A 316 -2.65 -2.53 -10.50
N THR A 317 -2.42 -1.71 -11.53
CA THR A 317 -2.47 -0.25 -11.42
C THR A 317 -3.92 0.20 -11.28
N PHE A 318 -4.21 0.99 -10.24
CA PHE A 318 -5.56 1.36 -9.80
C PHE A 318 -6.47 0.16 -9.48
N ALA A 319 -5.88 -1.01 -9.15
CA ALA A 319 -6.63 -2.22 -8.81
C ALA A 319 -7.04 -2.32 -7.32
N ASN A 320 -6.91 -1.22 -6.57
CA ASN A 320 -7.28 -1.21 -5.16
C ASN A 320 -8.82 -1.31 -4.99
N ILE A 321 -9.27 -2.24 -4.16
CA ILE A 321 -10.70 -2.48 -3.91
C ILE A 321 -11.42 -1.32 -3.22
N ARG A 322 -10.69 -0.37 -2.65
CA ARG A 322 -11.19 0.85 -1.98
C ARG A 322 -11.04 2.11 -2.84
N LEU A 323 -10.71 1.96 -4.12
CA LEU A 323 -10.62 3.10 -5.03
C LEU A 323 -12.00 3.76 -5.18
N VAL A 324 -12.06 5.08 -5.02
CA VAL A 324 -13.29 5.87 -5.22
C VAL A 324 -13.10 6.75 -6.44
N ASN A 325 -13.80 6.44 -7.52
CA ASN A 325 -13.77 7.18 -8.78
C ASN A 325 -15.08 7.96 -8.94
N LYS A 326 -15.00 9.29 -9.05
CA LYS A 326 -16.15 10.20 -9.22
C LYS A 326 -16.96 9.87 -10.48
N LEU A 327 -16.33 9.30 -11.51
CA LEU A 327 -17.05 8.84 -12.73
C LEU A 327 -18.10 7.76 -12.42
N LEU A 328 -17.99 7.03 -11.30
CA LEU A 328 -18.92 5.97 -10.90
C LEU A 328 -19.97 6.41 -9.88
N GLY A 329 -20.11 7.72 -9.61
CA GLY A 329 -21.18 8.23 -8.75
C GLY A 329 -21.14 7.70 -7.30
N GLY A 330 -19.94 7.39 -6.78
CA GLY A 330 -19.74 6.91 -5.41
C GLY A 330 -19.57 5.39 -5.26
N GLU A 331 -19.67 4.61 -6.34
CA GLU A 331 -19.29 3.18 -6.30
C GLU A 331 -17.81 3.05 -5.92
N VAL A 332 -17.54 2.20 -4.91
CA VAL A 332 -16.18 1.89 -4.47
C VAL A 332 -15.69 0.65 -5.20
N GLY A 333 -14.52 0.76 -5.84
CA GLY A 333 -13.87 -0.37 -6.49
C GLY A 333 -12.92 0.03 -7.62
N PRO A 334 -12.15 -0.94 -8.14
CA PRO A 334 -11.09 -0.70 -9.13
C PRO A 334 -11.63 -0.60 -10.55
N LYS A 335 -12.61 0.30 -10.77
CA LYS A 335 -13.34 0.43 -12.03
C LYS A 335 -13.37 1.87 -12.53
N THR A 336 -13.68 2.01 -13.81
CA THR A 336 -13.96 3.30 -14.45
C THR A 336 -15.00 3.14 -15.55
N ILE A 337 -15.41 4.26 -16.15
CA ILE A 337 -16.26 4.32 -17.32
C ILE A 337 -15.37 4.60 -18.54
N HIS A 338 -15.44 3.73 -19.55
CA HIS A 338 -14.90 4.05 -20.87
C HIS A 338 -15.83 5.06 -21.55
N ILE A 339 -15.46 6.34 -21.53
CA ILE A 339 -16.30 7.48 -21.91
C ILE A 339 -16.99 7.31 -23.28
N PRO A 340 -16.30 6.85 -24.35
CA PRO A 340 -16.94 6.68 -25.66
C PRO A 340 -18.09 5.68 -25.67
N THR A 341 -17.95 4.53 -24.98
CA THR A 341 -18.96 3.47 -24.98
C THR A 341 -19.88 3.48 -23.76
N ARG A 342 -19.54 4.28 -22.74
CA ARG A 342 -20.18 4.32 -21.42
C ARG A 342 -20.15 2.99 -20.67
N GLU A 343 -19.30 2.06 -21.10
CA GLU A 343 -19.17 0.76 -20.45
C GLU A 343 -18.34 0.87 -19.19
N LYS A 344 -18.80 0.20 -18.12
CA LYS A 344 -18.07 0.07 -16.86
C LYS A 344 -17.06 -1.06 -16.94
N LEU A 345 -15.78 -0.76 -16.75
CA LEU A 345 -14.68 -1.70 -16.89
C LEU A 345 -13.74 -1.64 -15.70
N SER A 346 -12.86 -2.65 -15.57
CA SER A 346 -11.66 -2.47 -14.76
C SER A 346 -10.82 -1.34 -15.34
N VAL A 347 -10.06 -0.63 -14.50
CA VAL A 347 -9.23 0.50 -14.97
C VAL A 347 -8.23 0.04 -16.04
N TYR A 348 -7.61 -1.14 -15.85
CA TYR A 348 -6.70 -1.71 -16.84
C TYR A 348 -7.40 -1.96 -18.19
N ASP A 349 -8.57 -2.60 -18.20
CA ASP A 349 -9.26 -2.91 -19.46
C ASP A 349 -9.71 -1.63 -20.19
N ALA A 350 -10.17 -0.62 -19.46
CA ALA A 350 -10.48 0.69 -20.04
C ALA A 350 -9.25 1.36 -20.66
N ALA A 351 -8.12 1.37 -19.93
CA ALA A 351 -6.86 1.92 -20.42
C ALA A 351 -6.36 1.20 -21.69
N MET A 352 -6.44 -0.13 -21.73
CA MET A 352 -6.04 -0.89 -22.91
C MET A 352 -6.93 -0.60 -24.12
N ARG A 353 -8.23 -0.35 -23.93
CA ARG A 353 -9.14 0.07 -25.00
C ARG A 353 -8.75 1.44 -25.58
N TYR A 354 -8.47 2.42 -24.72
CA TYR A 354 -7.98 3.73 -25.17
C TYR A 354 -6.66 3.60 -25.93
N ASN A 355 -5.70 2.85 -25.38
CA ASN A 355 -4.39 2.63 -26.03
C ASN A 355 -4.53 1.96 -27.41
N THR A 356 -5.39 0.95 -27.52
CA THR A 356 -5.64 0.24 -28.80
C THR A 356 -6.28 1.18 -29.83
N ALA A 357 -7.12 2.12 -29.39
CA ALA A 357 -7.72 3.13 -30.24
C ALA A 357 -6.79 4.33 -30.55
N GLY A 358 -5.56 4.34 -30.02
CA GLY A 358 -4.63 5.47 -30.16
C GLY A 358 -5.10 6.74 -29.46
N GLN A 359 -5.89 6.61 -28.40
CA GLN A 359 -6.50 7.71 -27.66
C GLN A 359 -5.72 7.99 -26.38
N ASP A 360 -5.23 9.21 -26.24
CA ASP A 360 -4.53 9.65 -25.03
C ASP A 360 -5.48 9.73 -23.84
N THR A 361 -4.94 9.52 -22.64
CA THR A 361 -5.71 9.64 -21.39
C THR A 361 -5.02 10.53 -20.37
N ILE A 362 -5.83 11.15 -19.51
CA ILE A 362 -5.40 11.92 -18.34
C ILE A 362 -6.12 11.45 -17.07
N ILE A 363 -5.65 11.94 -15.92
CA ILE A 363 -6.33 11.80 -14.63
C ILE A 363 -6.68 13.20 -14.10
N LEU A 364 -7.88 13.33 -13.54
CA LEU A 364 -8.24 14.43 -12.65
C LEU A 364 -8.16 13.97 -11.19
N ALA A 365 -7.62 14.79 -10.30
CA ALA A 365 -7.52 14.47 -8.88
C ALA A 365 -7.69 15.68 -7.96
N GLY A 366 -8.03 15.41 -6.70
CA GLY A 366 -8.09 16.41 -5.64
C GLY A 366 -6.70 16.78 -5.08
N ALA A 367 -6.70 17.17 -3.81
CA ALA A 367 -5.49 17.48 -3.05
C ALA A 367 -4.72 16.22 -2.65
N GLU A 368 -3.42 16.37 -2.38
CA GLU A 368 -2.54 15.32 -1.84
C GLU A 368 -2.47 14.05 -2.71
N TYR A 369 -2.55 14.20 -4.03
CA TYR A 369 -2.46 13.08 -4.95
C TYR A 369 -1.08 12.41 -4.84
N GLY A 370 -1.09 11.10 -4.54
CA GLY A 370 0.11 10.30 -4.41
C GLY A 370 0.71 10.21 -3.00
N SER A 371 -0.08 10.46 -1.95
CA SER A 371 0.42 10.34 -0.57
C SER A 371 0.86 8.92 -0.19
N GLY A 372 1.75 8.81 0.80
CA GLY A 372 2.16 7.52 1.37
C GLY A 372 3.49 6.96 0.86
N SER A 373 3.47 5.79 0.22
CA SER A 373 4.67 5.01 -0.13
C SER A 373 5.46 5.61 -1.30
N SER A 374 6.79 5.53 -1.27
CA SER A 374 7.68 5.97 -2.36
C SER A 374 7.75 5.02 -3.57
N ARG A 375 6.66 4.30 -3.88
CA ARG A 375 6.65 3.25 -4.91
C ARG A 375 6.73 3.87 -6.30
N ASP A 376 7.77 3.54 -7.05
CA ASP A 376 7.94 3.94 -8.45
C ASP A 376 6.85 3.35 -9.38
N TRP A 377 6.32 2.18 -9.04
CA TRP A 377 5.18 1.56 -9.73
C TRP A 377 3.91 2.41 -9.69
N ALA A 378 3.79 3.36 -8.76
CA ALA A 378 2.70 4.34 -8.81
C ALA A 378 2.87 5.36 -9.95
N ALA A 379 4.00 5.42 -10.63
CA ALA A 379 4.20 6.21 -11.85
C ALA A 379 4.42 5.31 -13.09
N LYS A 380 5.20 4.22 -12.97
CA LYS A 380 5.38 3.23 -14.05
C LYS A 380 4.05 2.62 -14.47
N GLY A 381 3.19 2.29 -13.50
CA GLY A 381 1.85 1.76 -13.76
C GLY A 381 1.02 2.70 -14.64
N PRO A 382 0.76 3.95 -14.21
CA PRO A 382 0.06 4.93 -15.03
C PRO A 382 0.67 5.15 -16.42
N MET A 383 2.00 5.19 -16.53
CA MET A 383 2.70 5.30 -17.81
C MET A 383 2.41 4.09 -18.71
N MET A 384 2.44 2.86 -18.16
CA MET A 384 2.09 1.63 -18.86
C MET A 384 0.60 1.55 -19.26
N LEU A 385 -0.27 2.25 -18.53
CA LEU A 385 -1.68 2.43 -18.89
C LEU A 385 -1.88 3.50 -19.98
N GLY A 386 -0.83 4.22 -20.40
CA GLY A 386 -0.91 5.24 -21.44
C GLY A 386 -1.36 6.62 -20.96
N ILE A 387 -1.36 6.87 -19.64
CA ILE A 387 -1.69 8.18 -19.08
C ILE A 387 -0.59 9.19 -19.42
N LYS A 388 -0.97 10.30 -20.05
CA LYS A 388 -0.04 11.37 -20.46
C LYS A 388 0.13 12.45 -19.41
N ALA A 389 -0.94 12.76 -18.68
CA ALA A 389 -0.92 13.83 -17.69
C ALA A 389 -1.82 13.53 -16.49
N VAL A 390 -1.52 14.18 -15.37
CA VAL A 390 -2.37 14.21 -14.18
C VAL A 390 -2.62 15.68 -13.82
N ILE A 391 -3.88 16.07 -13.69
CA ILE A 391 -4.30 17.40 -13.24
C ILE A 391 -4.86 17.26 -11.83
N ALA A 392 -4.17 17.79 -10.84
CA ALA A 392 -4.51 17.65 -9.42
C ALA A 392 -4.58 19.01 -8.71
N LYS A 393 -5.26 19.11 -7.55
CA LYS A 393 -5.16 20.31 -6.71
C LYS A 393 -3.76 20.45 -6.11
N SER A 394 -3.20 19.33 -5.66
CA SER A 394 -1.82 19.26 -5.18
C SER A 394 -1.28 17.84 -5.28
N PHE A 395 0.05 17.73 -5.29
CA PHE A 395 0.77 16.45 -5.31
C PHE A 395 1.62 16.30 -4.07
N GLU A 396 1.81 15.05 -3.66
CA GLU A 396 2.87 14.69 -2.73
C GLU A 396 4.23 14.62 -3.40
N GLN A 397 5.26 15.13 -2.72
CA GLN A 397 6.55 15.49 -3.33
C GLN A 397 7.22 14.33 -4.08
N ILE A 398 7.27 13.16 -3.45
CA ILE A 398 7.91 11.97 -4.03
C ILE A 398 7.12 11.47 -5.24
N HIS A 399 5.79 11.46 -5.14
CA HIS A 399 4.95 10.95 -6.22
C HIS A 399 5.03 11.85 -7.46
N ARG A 400 4.96 13.17 -7.28
CA ARG A 400 5.19 14.15 -8.37
C ARG A 400 6.50 13.88 -9.11
N SER A 401 7.59 13.71 -8.35
CA SER A 401 8.92 13.44 -8.92
C SER A 401 8.95 12.13 -9.70
N ASN A 402 8.26 11.08 -9.22
CA ASN A 402 8.14 9.81 -9.93
C ASN A 402 7.34 9.94 -11.24
N LEU A 403 6.27 10.73 -11.27
CA LEU A 403 5.49 10.99 -12.49
C LEU A 403 6.37 11.64 -13.56
N VAL A 404 7.09 12.70 -13.20
CA VAL A 404 8.07 13.37 -14.08
C VAL A 404 9.14 12.38 -14.55
N GLY A 405 9.66 11.56 -13.65
CA GLY A 405 10.65 10.54 -13.98
C GLY A 405 10.16 9.53 -15.02
N MET A 406 8.86 9.27 -15.10
CA MET A 406 8.24 8.40 -16.11
C MET A 406 7.68 9.17 -17.32
N GLY A 407 7.96 10.47 -17.41
CA GLY A 407 7.53 11.33 -18.52
C GLY A 407 6.06 11.78 -18.44
N ILE A 408 5.33 11.47 -17.38
CA ILE A 408 3.95 11.94 -17.20
C ILE A 408 3.98 13.40 -16.77
N ILE A 409 3.11 14.24 -17.36
CA ILE A 409 3.04 15.67 -17.08
C ILE A 409 2.18 15.91 -15.82
N PRO A 410 2.75 16.38 -14.68
CA PRO A 410 1.97 16.78 -13.53
C PRO A 410 1.51 18.24 -13.67
N LEU A 411 0.21 18.49 -13.48
CA LEU A 411 -0.41 19.80 -13.55
C LEU A 411 -1.13 20.10 -12.24
N CYS A 412 -0.91 21.29 -11.69
CA CYS A 412 -1.68 21.80 -10.57
C CYS A 412 -2.73 22.80 -11.06
N PHE A 413 -3.97 22.65 -10.58
CA PHE A 413 -4.94 23.74 -10.67
C PHE A 413 -4.39 25.01 -9.99
N LYS A 414 -4.88 26.19 -10.41
CA LYS A 414 -4.55 27.44 -9.73
C LYS A 414 -5.17 27.47 -8.32
N PRO A 415 -4.61 28.27 -7.39
CA PRO A 415 -5.18 28.40 -6.05
C PRO A 415 -6.66 28.80 -6.11
N GLY A 416 -7.54 28.00 -5.49
CA GLY A 416 -9.00 28.19 -5.50
C GLY A 416 -9.74 27.40 -6.58
N ASP A 417 -9.03 26.88 -7.58
CA ASP A 417 -9.61 26.06 -8.64
C ASP A 417 -9.48 24.57 -8.36
N ASP A 418 -10.48 23.81 -8.78
CA ASP A 418 -10.44 22.36 -8.90
C ASP A 418 -11.46 21.87 -9.95
N ALA A 419 -11.55 20.55 -10.12
CA ALA A 419 -12.50 19.97 -11.07
C ALA A 419 -13.96 20.37 -10.76
N ASP A 420 -14.34 20.47 -9.48
CA ASP A 420 -15.71 20.77 -9.10
C ASP A 420 -16.02 22.27 -9.30
N THR A 421 -15.12 23.18 -8.90
CA THR A 421 -15.31 24.64 -9.06
C THR A 421 -15.31 25.08 -10.52
N LEU A 422 -14.54 24.40 -11.38
CA LEU A 422 -14.54 24.62 -12.83
C LEU A 422 -15.67 23.86 -13.56
N GLY A 423 -16.43 23.03 -12.84
CA GLY A 423 -17.50 22.20 -13.36
C GLY A 423 -17.02 21.19 -14.42
N LEU A 424 -15.84 20.61 -14.20
CA LEU A 424 -15.26 19.54 -15.01
C LEU A 424 -15.84 18.20 -14.55
N THR A 425 -16.56 17.53 -15.45
CA THR A 425 -17.22 16.25 -15.16
C THR A 425 -16.29 15.05 -15.37
N GLY A 426 -15.22 15.23 -16.15
CA GLY A 426 -14.37 14.16 -16.66
C GLY A 426 -14.92 13.49 -17.93
N HIS A 427 -16.08 13.90 -18.44
CA HIS A 427 -16.61 13.39 -19.71
C HIS A 427 -16.14 14.20 -20.92
N GLU A 428 -15.50 15.35 -20.69
CA GLU A 428 -14.89 16.19 -21.70
C GLU A 428 -13.62 15.54 -22.26
N ARG A 429 -13.16 16.03 -23.41
CA ARG A 429 -11.80 15.78 -23.91
C ARG A 429 -10.89 16.94 -23.59
N TYR A 430 -9.65 16.65 -23.22
CA TYR A 430 -8.69 17.60 -22.66
C TYR A 430 -7.49 17.79 -23.59
N THR A 431 -7.16 19.04 -23.87
CA THR A 431 -5.97 19.44 -24.62
C THR A 431 -5.09 20.32 -23.74
N ILE A 432 -3.82 19.94 -23.58
CA ILE A 432 -2.84 20.66 -22.75
C ILE A 432 -1.89 21.38 -23.70
N ASN A 433 -1.94 22.71 -23.68
CA ASN A 433 -1.13 23.55 -24.56
C ASN A 433 0.28 23.72 -23.98
N LEU A 434 1.17 22.78 -24.29
CA LEU A 434 2.61 22.86 -23.98
C LEU A 434 3.41 23.31 -25.22
N PRO A 435 4.47 24.12 -25.04
CA PRO A 435 5.42 24.41 -26.11
C PRO A 435 6.03 23.13 -26.72
N ASN A 436 6.29 23.16 -28.04
CA ASN A 436 6.83 22.02 -28.77
C ASN A 436 8.35 21.84 -28.59
N ARG A 437 9.03 22.80 -27.92
CA ARG A 437 10.46 22.75 -27.62
C ARG A 437 10.66 22.87 -26.12
N VAL A 438 11.45 21.96 -25.54
CA VAL A 438 11.70 22.00 -24.08
C VAL A 438 12.37 23.32 -23.66
N SER A 439 13.17 23.95 -24.53
CA SER A 439 13.81 25.24 -24.25
C SER A 439 12.83 26.41 -24.09
N GLU A 440 11.57 26.23 -24.47
CA GLU A 440 10.49 27.22 -24.32
C GLU A 440 9.65 26.96 -23.06
N ILE A 441 9.95 25.88 -22.33
CA ILE A 441 9.28 25.49 -21.09
C ILE A 441 10.17 25.92 -19.93
N THR A 442 9.64 26.72 -19.00
CA THR A 442 10.35 27.05 -17.75
C THR A 442 9.79 26.27 -16.56
N PRO A 443 10.60 25.99 -15.53
CA PRO A 443 10.11 25.33 -14.33
C PRO A 443 8.96 26.07 -13.67
N GLY A 444 7.88 25.35 -13.36
CA GLY A 444 6.68 25.92 -12.71
C GLY A 444 5.88 26.88 -13.60
N GLN A 445 6.03 26.84 -14.93
CA GLN A 445 5.25 27.72 -15.81
C GLN A 445 3.75 27.42 -15.78
N ASP A 446 2.95 28.41 -16.11
CA ASP A 446 1.53 28.21 -16.34
C ASP A 446 1.26 27.79 -17.79
N VAL A 447 0.32 26.87 -17.96
CA VAL A 447 -0.15 26.38 -19.25
C VAL A 447 -1.67 26.41 -19.30
N THR A 448 -2.22 26.61 -20.50
CA THR A 448 -3.66 26.54 -20.72
C THR A 448 -4.09 25.10 -20.97
N VAL A 449 -5.10 24.66 -20.25
CA VAL A 449 -5.83 23.42 -20.53
C VAL A 449 -7.18 23.81 -21.14
N ALA A 450 -7.47 23.28 -22.33
CA ALA A 450 -8.73 23.49 -23.03
C ALA A 450 -9.52 22.20 -23.09
N THR A 451 -10.84 22.32 -23.08
CA THR A 451 -11.77 21.19 -23.27
C THR A 451 -12.52 21.33 -24.59
N ASP A 452 -13.08 20.23 -25.09
CA ASP A 452 -13.98 20.24 -26.24
C ASP A 452 -15.36 20.87 -25.98
N THR A 453 -15.64 21.25 -24.73
CA THR A 453 -16.84 22.00 -24.32
C THR A 453 -16.65 23.52 -24.33
N SER A 454 -15.59 24.01 -25.00
CA SER A 454 -15.18 25.43 -25.04
C SER A 454 -14.76 26.02 -23.69
N LYS A 455 -14.69 25.23 -22.61
CA LYS A 455 -14.06 25.66 -21.35
C LYS A 455 -12.55 25.62 -21.48
N SER A 456 -11.88 26.64 -20.97
CA SER A 456 -10.42 26.71 -20.84
C SER A 456 -10.01 27.29 -19.49
N PHE A 457 -8.95 26.75 -18.89
CA PHE A 457 -8.45 27.17 -17.59
C PHE A 457 -6.92 27.11 -17.55
N SER A 458 -6.33 27.79 -16.57
CA SER A 458 -4.87 27.80 -16.37
C SER A 458 -4.47 26.75 -15.34
N CYS A 459 -3.35 26.07 -15.57
CA CYS A 459 -2.72 25.15 -14.63
C CYS A 459 -1.22 25.42 -14.58
N THR A 460 -0.62 25.24 -13.41
CA THR A 460 0.84 25.27 -13.26
C THR A 460 1.40 23.90 -13.61
N VAL A 461 2.28 23.81 -14.61
CA VAL A 461 3.01 22.57 -14.92
C VAL A 461 4.11 22.36 -13.90
N ARG A 462 4.08 21.22 -13.23
CA ARG A 462 4.89 20.92 -12.05
C ARG A 462 6.20 20.20 -12.39
N PHE A 463 6.89 20.72 -13.40
CA PHE A 463 8.34 20.53 -13.55
C PHE A 463 9.01 21.58 -12.69
N ASP A 464 9.62 21.18 -11.58
CA ASP A 464 10.09 22.12 -10.56
C ASP A 464 11.56 22.52 -10.77
N THR A 465 12.28 21.84 -11.68
CA THR A 465 13.70 22.12 -11.97
C THR A 465 14.04 21.89 -13.46
N GLU A 466 15.16 22.46 -13.91
CA GLU A 466 15.71 22.21 -15.26
C GLU A 466 16.05 20.74 -15.53
N VAL A 467 16.49 20.02 -14.49
CA VAL A 467 16.80 18.58 -14.59
C VAL A 467 15.54 17.77 -14.88
N GLU A 468 14.41 18.15 -14.30
CA GLU A 468 13.12 17.53 -14.55
C GLU A 468 12.61 17.79 -15.97
N LEU A 469 12.84 18.99 -16.50
CA LEU A 469 12.59 19.30 -17.91
C LEU A 469 13.46 18.45 -18.84
N ALA A 470 14.74 18.24 -18.49
CA ALA A 470 15.60 17.34 -19.23
C ALA A 470 15.08 15.89 -19.23
N TYR A 471 14.56 15.39 -18.10
CA TYR A 471 13.92 14.07 -18.05
C TYR A 471 12.70 14.00 -18.96
N PHE A 472 11.82 15.00 -18.90
CA PHE A 472 10.63 15.07 -19.75
C PHE A 472 11.00 15.07 -21.25
N ASN A 473 11.98 15.89 -21.65
CA ASN A 473 12.48 15.93 -23.04
C ASN A 473 13.06 14.60 -23.53
N HIS A 474 13.58 13.78 -22.61
CA HIS A 474 14.11 12.46 -22.89
C HIS A 474 13.04 11.35 -22.84
N GLY A 475 11.78 11.68 -22.50
CA GLY A 475 10.70 10.71 -22.31
C GLY A 475 10.80 9.95 -20.97
N GLY A 476 11.64 10.40 -20.04
CA GLY A 476 11.84 9.81 -18.73
C GLY A 476 13.29 9.79 -18.26
N ILE A 477 13.48 9.60 -16.94
CA ILE A 477 14.79 9.56 -16.28
C ILE A 477 15.64 8.37 -16.75
N LEU A 478 15.04 7.20 -16.98
CA LEU A 478 15.78 6.01 -17.37
C LEU A 478 16.39 6.17 -18.78
N GLN A 479 15.61 6.74 -19.70
CA GLN A 479 16.04 7.03 -21.06
C GLN A 479 17.09 8.15 -21.07
N TYR A 480 16.95 9.16 -20.20
CA TYR A 480 17.98 10.18 -19.98
C TYR A 480 19.32 9.58 -19.55
N VAL A 481 19.31 8.72 -18.52
CA VAL A 481 20.53 8.07 -18.00
C VAL A 481 21.18 7.20 -19.07
N ILE A 482 20.43 6.37 -19.79
CA ILE A 482 20.99 5.50 -20.84
C ILE A 482 21.67 6.32 -21.95
N ARG A 483 21.03 7.40 -22.44
CA ARG A 483 21.65 8.26 -23.46
C ARG A 483 22.96 8.89 -22.96
N ASN A 484 23.01 9.30 -21.70
CA ASN A 484 24.21 9.92 -21.12
C ASN A 484 25.32 8.91 -20.80
N LEU A 485 25.00 7.66 -20.48
CA LEU A 485 26.00 6.62 -20.28
C LEU A 485 26.69 6.19 -21.58
N ILE A 486 25.97 6.23 -22.70
CA ILE A 486 26.45 5.83 -24.03
C ILE A 486 27.06 7.01 -24.80
N GLY A 487 26.62 8.23 -24.51
CA GLY A 487 27.17 9.44 -25.10
C GLY A 487 28.66 9.64 -24.77
N PRO A 488 29.41 10.40 -25.59
CA PRO A 488 30.77 10.77 -25.23
C PRO A 488 30.74 11.48 -23.86
N LYS A 489 31.57 11.02 -22.92
CA LYS A 489 31.77 11.72 -21.65
C LYS A 489 32.16 13.17 -21.99
N GLN A 490 31.31 14.13 -21.60
CA GLN A 490 31.67 15.55 -21.65
C GLN A 490 32.80 15.84 -20.69
#